data_AF-A0A9P7GWK2-F1
#
_entry.id   AF-A0A9P7GWK2-F1
#
_cell.length_a   1.000
_cell.length_b   1.000
_cell.length_c   1.000
_cell.angle_alpha   90.00
_cell.angle_beta   90.00
_cell.angle_gamma   90.00
#
_symmetry.space_group_name_H-M   'P 1'
#
loop_
_entity.id
_entity.type
_entity.pdbx_description
1 polymer ?
#
loop_
_entity_poly.entity_id
_entity_poly.type
_entity_poly.pdbx_seq_one_letter_code
_entity_poly.pdbx_strand_id
1 'polypeptide(L)'
;MKTQTQQLFTTISMTGTENTNPGNFANRPKEEVQEIASKGGKASHSGGFANMDADKQREIASEGGKASSGSFEPGSEKAKEAGRKGGLAS
;
A
#
# COMPACT_ATOMS: atom_id res chain seq x y z
N MET A 1 33.56 -39.96 -20.95
CA MET A 1 32.23 -39.99 -20.33
C MET A 1 32.20 -38.88 -19.29
N LYS A 2 31.69 -37.69 -19.65
CA LYS A 2 31.66 -36.55 -18.72
C LYS A 2 30.46 -36.77 -17.79
N THR A 3 30.80 -37.11 -16.56
CA THR A 3 29.92 -37.46 -15.47
C THR A 3 28.88 -36.35 -15.23
N GLN A 4 27.66 -36.83 -15.06
CA GLN A 4 26.41 -36.13 -14.87
C GLN A 4 26.35 -35.53 -13.45
N THR A 5 27.22 -34.57 -13.16
CA THR A 5 27.31 -33.94 -11.83
C THR A 5 27.15 -32.41 -11.88
N GLN A 6 27.08 -31.81 -13.07
CA GLN A 6 26.93 -30.36 -13.22
C GLN A 6 25.47 -29.87 -13.36
N GLN A 7 24.46 -30.74 -13.26
CA GLN A 7 23.05 -30.34 -13.45
C GLN A 7 22.25 -30.14 -12.14
N LEU A 8 22.89 -30.27 -10.97
CA LEU A 8 22.20 -30.15 -9.67
C LEU A 8 22.41 -28.80 -8.97
N PHE A 9 23.30 -27.94 -9.48
CA PHE A 9 23.56 -26.61 -8.90
C PHE A 9 22.70 -25.48 -9.48
N THR A 10 21.93 -25.75 -10.54
CA THR A 10 21.10 -24.72 -11.20
C THR A 10 19.69 -24.63 -10.63
N THR A 11 19.26 -25.58 -9.78
CA THR A 11 17.85 -25.67 -9.34
C THR A 11 17.54 -24.91 -8.03
N ILE A 12 18.54 -24.29 -7.37
CA ILE A 12 18.36 -23.63 -6.06
C ILE A 12 18.54 -22.11 -6.14
N SER A 13 17.93 -21.45 -7.12
CA SER A 13 17.90 -19.96 -7.17
C SER A 13 16.62 -19.38 -7.77
N MET A 14 15.50 -20.10 -7.64
CA MET A 14 14.19 -19.66 -8.15
C MET A 14 13.10 -19.67 -7.06
N THR A 15 13.44 -19.50 -5.78
CA THR A 15 12.44 -19.19 -4.75
C THR A 15 12.39 -17.67 -4.57
N GLY A 16 11.96 -17.00 -5.63
CA GLY A 16 11.67 -15.57 -5.59
C GLY A 16 10.39 -15.36 -4.81
N THR A 17 10.54 -15.08 -3.51
CA THR A 17 9.54 -14.43 -2.65
C THR A 17 8.11 -14.95 -2.81
N GLU A 18 7.85 -16.15 -2.30
CA GLU A 18 6.51 -16.68 -2.00
C GLU A 18 5.88 -15.85 -0.84
N ASN A 19 5.78 -14.53 -0.98
CA ASN A 19 5.12 -13.68 0.01
C ASN A 19 3.69 -13.46 -0.45
N THR A 20 2.77 -14.21 0.16
CA THR A 20 1.35 -14.36 -0.12
C THR A 20 0.50 -13.10 0.09
N ASN A 21 1.10 -11.90 0.15
CA ASN A 21 0.35 -10.66 0.08
C ASN A 21 0.25 -10.20 -1.39
N PRO A 22 -0.86 -10.48 -2.10
CA PRO A 22 -1.04 -10.06 -3.50
C PRO A 22 -1.14 -8.54 -3.67
N GLY A 23 -1.28 -7.77 -2.59
CA GLY A 23 -1.42 -6.32 -2.59
C GLY A 23 -0.10 -5.55 -2.55
N ASN A 24 1.05 -6.19 -2.31
CA ASN A 24 2.33 -5.48 -2.22
C ASN A 24 2.84 -5.05 -3.61
N PHE A 25 3.40 -3.84 -3.72
CA PHE A 25 4.02 -3.33 -4.95
C PHE A 25 5.18 -4.21 -5.47
N ALA A 26 5.85 -4.95 -4.58
CA ALA A 26 6.91 -5.89 -4.98
C ALA A 26 6.38 -7.09 -5.79
N ASN A 27 5.10 -7.41 -5.67
CA ASN A 27 4.45 -8.54 -6.33
C ASN A 27 3.69 -8.12 -7.60
N ARG A 28 3.95 -6.91 -8.13
CA ARG A 28 3.24 -6.33 -9.28
C ARG A 28 4.14 -6.09 -10.48
N PRO A 29 3.62 -6.20 -11.72
CA PRO A 29 4.35 -5.83 -12.93
C PRO A 29 4.93 -4.42 -12.86
N LYS A 30 6.15 -4.24 -13.39
CA LYS A 30 6.87 -2.97 -13.27
C LYS A 30 6.14 -1.83 -13.97
N GLU A 31 5.52 -2.13 -15.10
CA GLU A 31 4.73 -1.22 -15.92
C GLU A 31 3.51 -0.70 -15.15
N GLU A 32 2.82 -1.58 -14.42
CA GLU A 32 1.66 -1.23 -13.59
C GLU A 32 2.06 -0.31 -12.43
N VAL A 33 3.17 -0.61 -11.75
CA VAL A 33 3.72 0.24 -10.68
C VAL A 33 4.13 1.61 -11.23
N GLN A 34 4.73 1.65 -12.42
CA GLN A 34 5.13 2.89 -13.08
C GLN A 34 3.91 3.75 -13.47
N GLU A 35 2.84 3.13 -13.98
CA GLU A 35 1.61 3.83 -14.30
C GLU A 35 0.96 4.46 -13.06
N ILE A 36 0.95 3.74 -11.93
CA ILE A 36 0.40 4.23 -10.67
C ILE A 36 1.21 5.39 -10.11
N ALA A 37 2.54 5.26 -10.11
CA ALA A 37 3.42 6.35 -9.72
C ALA A 37 3.21 7.59 -10.60
N SER A 38 3.08 7.40 -11.92
CA SER A 38 2.81 8.48 -12.88
C SER A 38 1.47 9.17 -12.61
N LYS A 39 0.40 8.40 -12.35
CA LYS A 39 -0.92 8.95 -11.98
C LYS A 39 -0.84 9.77 -10.68
N GLY A 40 -0.17 9.26 -9.65
CA GLY A 40 0.02 9.96 -8.38
C GLY A 40 0.82 11.25 -8.51
N GLY A 41 1.89 11.24 -9.32
CA GLY A 41 2.69 12.43 -9.62
C GLY A 41 1.89 13.51 -10.35
N LYS A 42 1.12 13.13 -11.37
CA LYS A 42 0.26 14.06 -12.14
C LYS A 42 -0.81 14.70 -11.28
N ALA A 43 -1.45 13.95 -10.38
CA ALA A 43 -2.45 14.47 -9.45
C ALA A 43 -1.86 15.54 -8.49
N SER A 44 -0.55 15.54 -8.29
CA SER A 44 0.14 16.48 -7.39
C SER A 44 0.53 17.81 -8.07
N HIS A 45 0.45 17.93 -9.40
CA HIS A 45 0.92 19.11 -10.14
C HIS A 45 0.00 20.34 -10.06
N SER A 46 -1.28 20.20 -9.72
CA SER A 46 -2.25 21.30 -9.68
C SER A 46 -2.30 22.08 -8.35
N GLY A 47 -1.32 21.86 -7.47
CA GLY A 47 -1.34 22.38 -6.10
C GLY A 47 -2.20 21.49 -5.20
N GLY A 48 -1.54 20.71 -4.33
CA GLY A 48 -2.22 19.88 -3.34
C GLY A 48 -2.92 20.70 -2.24
N PHE A 49 -3.46 20.01 -1.23
CA PHE A 49 -4.15 20.61 -0.08
C PHE A 49 -3.41 21.82 0.51
N ALA A 50 -2.07 21.74 0.61
CA ALA A 50 -1.22 22.80 1.15
C ALA A 50 -1.26 24.13 0.37
N ASN A 51 -1.61 24.13 -0.92
CA ASN A 51 -1.68 25.33 -1.76
C ASN A 51 -3.09 25.94 -1.84
N MET A 52 -4.08 25.38 -1.15
CA MET A 52 -5.43 25.95 -1.09
C MET A 52 -5.52 27.12 -0.10
N ASP A 53 -6.55 27.96 -0.23
CA ASP A 53 -6.85 29.01 0.76
C ASP A 53 -7.09 28.41 2.15
N ALA A 54 -6.64 29.12 3.19
CA ALA A 54 -6.69 28.63 4.57
C ALA A 54 -8.12 28.33 5.05
N ASP A 55 -9.10 29.13 4.64
CA ASP A 55 -10.50 28.91 5.04
C ASP A 55 -11.08 27.66 4.38
N LYS A 56 -10.74 27.44 3.11
CA LYS A 56 -11.11 26.22 2.39
C LYS A 56 -10.44 24.97 2.97
N GLN A 57 -9.17 25.07 3.39
CA GLN A 57 -8.49 23.99 4.10
C GLN A 57 -9.20 23.64 5.41
N ARG A 58 -9.60 24.65 6.20
CA ARG A 58 -10.32 24.46 7.46
C ARG A 58 -11.68 23.81 7.25
N GLU A 59 -12.41 24.23 6.22
CA GLU A 59 -13.72 23.65 5.87
C GLU A 59 -13.58 22.16 5.55
N ILE A 60 -12.69 21.80 4.63
CA ILE A 60 -12.44 20.40 4.23
C ILE A 60 -11.96 19.57 5.44
N ALA A 61 -11.05 20.10 6.25
CA ALA A 61 -10.59 19.41 7.46
C ALA A 61 -11.72 19.19 8.47
N SER A 62 -12.61 20.17 8.63
CA SER A 62 -13.79 20.09 9.50
C SER A 62 -14.79 19.05 8.99
N GLU A 63 -15.07 19.02 7.69
CA GLU A 63 -15.92 17.98 7.07
C GLU A 63 -15.35 16.58 7.27
N GLY A 64 -14.05 16.40 7.04
CA GLY A 64 -13.36 15.13 7.30
C GLY A 64 -13.45 14.71 8.78
N GLY A 65 -13.32 15.66 9.70
CA GLY A 65 -13.50 15.41 11.13
C GLY A 65 -14.93 14.99 11.49
N LYS A 66 -15.95 15.64 10.92
CA LYS A 66 -17.37 15.30 11.14
C LYS A 66 -17.75 13.94 10.55
N ALA A 67 -17.18 13.59 9.40
CA ALA A 67 -17.40 12.31 8.75
C ALA A 67 -16.69 11.15 9.47
N SER A 68 -15.64 11.44 10.23
CA SER A 68 -14.92 10.46 11.04
C SER A 68 -15.71 10.08 12.29
N SER A 69 -15.68 8.81 12.67
CA SER A 69 -16.19 8.36 13.97
C SER A 69 -15.25 8.69 15.16
N GLY A 70 -14.18 9.44 14.91
CA GLY A 70 -13.16 9.77 15.91
C GLY A 70 -12.18 8.62 16.16
N SER A 71 -11.41 8.75 17.25
CA SER A 71 -10.49 7.70 17.69
C SER A 71 -11.25 6.57 18.39
N PHE A 72 -10.73 5.35 18.32
CA PHE A 72 -11.25 4.24 19.10
C PHE A 72 -10.66 4.24 20.51
N GLU A 73 -11.47 3.88 21.50
CA GLU A 73 -10.96 3.59 22.84
C GLU A 73 -10.05 2.34 22.79
N PRO A 74 -8.87 2.37 23.43
CA PRO A 74 -7.99 1.21 23.49
C PRO A 74 -8.72 -0.03 24.03
N GLY A 75 -8.60 -1.16 23.31
CA GLY A 75 -9.23 -2.42 23.71
C GLY A 75 -10.74 -2.54 23.43
N SER A 76 -11.38 -1.49 22.91
CA SER A 76 -12.79 -1.56 22.50
C SER A 76 -13.01 -2.54 21.34
N GLU A 77 -14.20 -3.12 21.25
CA GLU A 77 -14.56 -4.01 20.14
C GLU A 77 -14.43 -3.33 18.77
N LYS A 78 -14.75 -2.03 18.69
CA LYS A 78 -14.56 -1.24 17.47
C LYS A 78 -13.07 -1.12 17.07
N ALA A 79 -12.18 -0.90 18.04
CA ALA A 79 -10.73 -0.89 17.79
C ALA A 79 -10.23 -2.24 17.28
N LYS A 80 -10.65 -3.33 17.94
CA LYS A 80 -10.27 -4.71 17.56
C LYS A 80 -10.75 -5.04 16.14
N GLU A 81 -11.99 -4.72 15.83
CA GLU A 81 -12.57 -4.97 14.51
C GLU A 81 -11.90 -4.14 13.42
N ALA A 82 -11.62 -2.86 13.67
CA ALA A 82 -10.87 -2.01 12.75
C ALA A 82 -9.45 -2.55 12.50
N GLY A 83 -8.74 -2.96 13.56
CA GLY A 83 -7.42 -3.59 13.46
C GLY A 83 -7.45 -4.92 12.71
N ARG A 84 -8.44 -5.78 12.97
CA ARG A 84 -8.66 -7.04 12.26
C ARG A 84 -8.87 -6.80 10.76
N LYS A 85 -9.76 -5.86 10.39
CA LYS A 85 -9.98 -5.50 8.98
C LYS A 85 -8.72 -4.95 8.32
N GLY A 86 -7.98 -4.09 9.02
CA GLY A 86 -6.70 -3.56 8.51
C GLY A 86 -5.68 -4.66 8.25
N GLY A 87 -5.55 -5.62 9.17
CA GLY A 87 -4.65 -6.77 9.02
C GLY A 87 -5.05 -7.71 7.88
N LEU A 88 -6.35 -7.88 7.61
CA LEU A 88 -6.83 -8.69 6.48
C LEU A 88 -6.56 -8.05 5.11
N ALA A 89 -6.37 -6.73 5.05
CA ALA A 89 -6.08 -5.99 3.83
C ALA A 89 -4.57 -5.78 3.57
N SER A 90 -3.72 -6.28 4.48
CA SER A 90 -2.25 -6.06 4.50
C SER A 90 -1.46 -7.29 4.06
#